data_AF-A0A345GV48-F1
#
_entry.id   AF-A0A345GV48-F1
#
_cell.length_a   1.000
_cell.length_b   1.000
_cell.length_c   1.000
_cell.angle_alpha   90.00
_cell.angle_beta   90.00
_cell.angle_gamma   90.00
#
_symmetry.space_group_name_H-M   'P 1'
#
loop_
_entity.id
_entity.type
_entity.pdbx_description
1 polymer ?
#
loop_
_entity_poly.entity_id
_entity_poly.type
_entity_poly.pdbx_seq_one_letter_code
_entity_poly.pdbx_strand_id
1 'polypeptide(L)'
;MTDENITKVNEAIAQYFNENTTVDWIPVKTIMPALVEAGVFLKDVKKGFPLRKVLRKLDKQSQLAKIPAVHAERKKENTYWYLVREGKEYTPKEVIPEISKKAQHILDIKNSDENYLLDVCDELLAQKASRKHTFDTLVGNLHKRGKGRTKLPLDAYYKDSKLVIEFFQKEKNFEDLDEKEQARVTQIKYYDELKKEAVLNKRFRYMKINFAQFECDENGKLIRNTENDTTVLKEMLKDFLEN
;
A
#
# COMPACT_ATOMS: atom_id res chain seq x y z
N MET A 1 -22.18 -14.24 -22.92
CA MET A 1 -21.94 -15.68 -22.88
C MET A 1 -23.24 -16.32 -23.28
N THR A 2 -23.22 -17.17 -24.29
CA THR A 2 -24.38 -17.95 -24.75
C THR A 2 -24.62 -19.10 -23.78
N ASP A 3 -25.81 -19.71 -23.80
CA ASP A 3 -26.07 -20.90 -22.98
C ASP A 3 -25.16 -22.08 -23.40
N GLU A 4 -24.80 -22.19 -24.68
CA GLU A 4 -23.78 -23.15 -25.16
C GLU A 4 -22.43 -22.99 -24.46
N ASN A 5 -21.97 -21.75 -24.25
CA ASN A 5 -20.73 -21.50 -23.54
C ASN A 5 -20.84 -21.83 -22.04
N ILE A 6 -22.03 -21.73 -21.44
CA ILE A 6 -22.25 -22.13 -20.05
C ILE A 6 -22.18 -23.65 -19.92
N THR A 7 -22.76 -24.39 -20.87
CA THR A 7 -22.64 -25.85 -20.93
C THR A 7 -21.17 -26.29 -21.00
N LYS A 8 -20.39 -25.70 -21.91
CA LYS A 8 -18.94 -25.98 -22.02
C LYS A 8 -18.17 -25.65 -20.74
N VAL A 9 -18.58 -24.62 -20.01
CA VAL A 9 -17.99 -24.31 -18.69
C VAL A 9 -18.29 -25.43 -17.69
N ASN A 10 -19.54 -25.87 -17.60
CA ASN A 10 -19.93 -26.95 -16.69
C ASN A 10 -19.22 -28.28 -17.03
N GLU A 11 -19.09 -28.60 -18.32
CA GLU A 11 -18.35 -29.78 -18.80
C GLU A 11 -16.88 -29.73 -18.40
N ALA A 12 -16.20 -28.59 -18.62
CA ALA A 12 -14.80 -28.43 -18.24
C ALA A 12 -14.60 -28.54 -16.71
N ILE A 13 -15.54 -28.00 -15.92
CA ILE A 13 -15.50 -28.11 -14.46
C ILE A 13 -15.67 -29.58 -14.03
N ALA A 14 -16.64 -30.29 -14.62
CA ALA A 14 -16.89 -31.70 -14.33
C ALA A 14 -15.67 -32.57 -14.69
N GLN A 15 -15.10 -32.37 -15.89
CA GLN A 15 -13.89 -33.06 -16.33
C GLN A 15 -12.74 -32.84 -15.35
N TYR A 16 -12.49 -31.60 -14.95
CA TYR A 16 -11.42 -31.29 -13.99
C TYR A 16 -11.57 -32.04 -12.67
N PHE A 17 -12.78 -32.06 -12.09
CA PHE A 17 -13.02 -32.77 -10.85
C PHE A 17 -12.99 -34.30 -11.02
N ASN A 18 -13.32 -34.83 -12.20
CA ASN A 18 -13.17 -36.26 -12.49
C ASN A 18 -11.71 -36.68 -12.55
N GLU A 19 -10.84 -35.85 -13.13
CA GLU A 19 -9.39 -36.09 -13.19
C GLU A 19 -8.69 -35.87 -11.84
N ASN A 20 -9.25 -35.02 -10.96
CA ASN A 20 -8.64 -34.60 -9.70
C ASN A 20 -9.46 -35.02 -8.48
N THR A 21 -9.67 -36.33 -8.29
CA THR A 21 -10.61 -36.91 -7.29
C THR A 21 -10.35 -36.50 -5.84
N THR A 22 -9.11 -36.15 -5.48
CA THR A 22 -8.72 -35.75 -4.12
C THR A 22 -8.97 -34.27 -3.83
N VAL A 23 -9.37 -33.48 -4.83
CA VAL A 23 -9.60 -32.05 -4.71
C VAL A 23 -11.10 -31.77 -4.53
N ASP A 24 -11.46 -31.19 -3.38
CA ASP A 24 -12.85 -30.84 -3.06
C ASP A 24 -13.27 -29.48 -3.63
N TRP A 25 -12.33 -28.52 -3.74
CA TRP A 25 -12.59 -27.21 -4.29
C TRP A 25 -11.33 -26.55 -4.86
N ILE A 26 -11.52 -25.64 -5.81
CA ILE A 26 -10.43 -24.85 -6.42
C ILE A 26 -10.83 -23.38 -6.62
N PRO A 27 -9.87 -22.44 -6.61
CA PRO A 27 -10.10 -21.10 -7.13
C PRO A 27 -10.47 -21.13 -8.62
N VAL A 28 -11.44 -20.32 -9.06
CA VAL A 28 -11.88 -20.31 -10.49
C VAL A 28 -10.77 -19.97 -11.50
N LYS A 29 -9.69 -19.31 -11.06
CA LYS A 29 -8.54 -19.02 -11.93
C LYS A 29 -7.83 -20.31 -12.40
N THR A 30 -7.97 -21.41 -11.66
CA THR A 30 -7.29 -22.68 -11.93
C THR A 30 -7.86 -23.38 -13.16
N ILE A 31 -9.17 -23.25 -13.42
CA ILE A 31 -9.83 -23.91 -14.57
C ILE A 31 -9.62 -23.16 -15.89
N MET A 32 -9.01 -21.98 -15.87
CA MET A 32 -8.87 -21.14 -17.05
C MET A 32 -8.17 -21.81 -18.25
N PRO A 33 -7.08 -22.60 -18.07
CA PRO A 33 -6.46 -23.30 -19.18
C PRO A 33 -7.45 -24.21 -19.91
N ALA A 34 -8.20 -25.03 -19.17
CA ALA A 34 -9.21 -25.93 -19.73
C ALA A 34 -10.33 -25.17 -20.47
N LEU A 35 -10.74 -24.01 -19.95
CA LEU A 35 -11.76 -23.19 -20.61
C LEU A 35 -11.26 -22.49 -21.88
N VAL A 36 -9.96 -22.20 -21.96
CA VAL A 36 -9.35 -21.67 -23.19
C VAL A 36 -9.23 -22.78 -24.23
N GLU A 37 -8.82 -23.98 -23.81
CA GLU A 37 -8.73 -25.16 -24.67
C GLU A 37 -10.10 -25.58 -25.22
N ALA A 38 -11.14 -25.56 -24.38
CA ALA A 38 -12.53 -25.80 -24.78
C ALA A 38 -13.14 -24.69 -25.66
N GLY A 39 -12.37 -23.64 -26.01
CA GLY A 39 -12.82 -22.52 -26.85
C GLY A 39 -13.82 -21.57 -26.20
N VAL A 40 -14.06 -21.68 -24.89
CA VAL A 40 -14.99 -20.80 -24.15
C VAL A 40 -14.43 -19.38 -24.05
N PHE A 41 -13.11 -19.26 -23.87
CA PHE A 41 -12.39 -18.00 -23.84
C PHE A 41 -11.21 -18.02 -24.81
N LEU A 42 -10.95 -16.91 -25.49
CA LEU A 42 -9.82 -16.80 -26.41
C LEU A 42 -8.45 -16.92 -25.70
N LYS A 43 -8.36 -16.39 -24.47
CA LYS A 43 -7.17 -16.44 -23.64
C LYS A 43 -7.49 -16.11 -22.19
N ASP A 44 -6.64 -16.55 -21.27
CA ASP A 44 -6.64 -16.02 -19.92
C ASP A 44 -5.95 -14.64 -19.86
N VAL A 45 -6.48 -13.76 -19.02
CA VAL A 45 -5.87 -12.48 -18.68
C VAL A 45 -6.02 -12.22 -17.18
N LYS A 46 -4.97 -11.65 -16.57
CA LYS A 46 -4.95 -11.27 -15.15
C LYS A 46 -5.41 -12.40 -14.20
N LYS A 47 -5.02 -13.65 -14.51
CA LYS A 47 -5.31 -14.86 -13.71
C LYS A 47 -6.82 -15.06 -13.50
N GLY A 48 -7.52 -15.49 -14.54
CA GLY A 48 -8.96 -15.79 -14.53
C GLY A 48 -9.89 -14.59 -14.47
N PHE A 49 -9.47 -13.43 -14.97
CA PHE A 49 -10.37 -12.28 -15.07
C PHE A 49 -11.57 -12.52 -16.01
N PRO A 50 -11.44 -13.19 -17.19
CA PRO A 50 -12.57 -13.42 -18.09
C PRO A 50 -13.72 -14.17 -17.41
N LEU A 51 -13.44 -15.30 -16.77
CA LEU A 51 -14.43 -16.09 -16.05
C LEU A 51 -15.03 -15.31 -14.88
N ARG A 52 -14.21 -14.63 -14.06
CA ARG A 52 -14.71 -13.78 -12.96
C ARG A 52 -15.65 -12.67 -13.43
N LYS A 53 -15.44 -12.11 -14.63
CA LYS A 53 -16.35 -11.11 -15.22
C LYS A 53 -17.72 -11.72 -15.55
N VAL A 54 -17.75 -12.95 -16.05
CA VAL A 54 -18.98 -13.70 -16.30
C VAL A 54 -19.70 -13.99 -14.98
N LEU A 55 -19.01 -14.55 -13.99
CA LEU A 55 -19.61 -14.92 -12.70
C LEU A 55 -20.21 -13.70 -11.99
N ARG A 56 -19.52 -12.56 -12.00
CA ARG A 56 -20.08 -11.30 -11.47
C ARG A 56 -21.35 -10.84 -12.18
N LYS A 57 -21.47 -11.08 -13.49
CA LYS A 57 -22.67 -10.73 -14.24
C LYS A 57 -23.82 -11.66 -13.86
N LEU A 58 -23.56 -12.96 -13.79
CA LEU A 58 -24.54 -13.96 -13.37
C LEU A 58 -25.02 -13.70 -11.94
N ASP A 59 -24.12 -13.37 -11.02
CA ASP A 59 -24.44 -13.03 -9.63
C ASP A 59 -25.35 -11.81 -9.51
N LYS A 60 -25.04 -10.74 -10.25
CA LYS A 60 -25.91 -9.55 -10.32
C LYS A 60 -27.30 -9.85 -10.89
N GLN A 61 -27.42 -10.89 -11.70
CA GLN A 61 -28.68 -11.31 -12.33
C GLN A 61 -29.36 -12.45 -11.57
N SER A 62 -28.83 -12.87 -10.41
CA SER A 62 -29.30 -14.05 -9.66
C SER A 62 -29.33 -15.33 -10.49
N GLN A 63 -28.42 -15.45 -11.46
CA GLN A 63 -28.30 -16.58 -12.41
C GLN A 63 -27.09 -17.47 -12.12
N LEU A 64 -26.49 -17.38 -10.92
CA LEU A 64 -25.36 -18.24 -10.56
C LEU A 64 -25.70 -19.74 -10.60
N ALA A 65 -26.97 -20.10 -10.38
CA ALA A 65 -27.45 -21.48 -10.48
C ALA A 65 -27.20 -22.13 -11.85
N LYS A 66 -26.93 -21.34 -12.91
CA LYS A 66 -26.51 -21.87 -14.21
C LYS A 66 -25.16 -22.60 -14.18
N ILE A 67 -24.34 -22.35 -13.16
CA ILE A 67 -23.06 -23.03 -12.93
C ILE A 67 -23.06 -23.55 -11.48
N PRO A 68 -23.68 -24.72 -11.22
CA PRO A 68 -23.95 -25.21 -9.86
C PRO A 68 -22.71 -25.37 -8.98
N ALA A 69 -21.56 -25.67 -9.58
CA ALA A 69 -20.30 -25.83 -8.86
C ALA A 69 -19.72 -24.50 -8.33
N VAL A 70 -20.24 -23.33 -8.72
CA VAL A 70 -19.68 -22.04 -8.31
C VAL A 70 -20.10 -21.70 -6.88
N HIS A 71 -19.09 -21.46 -6.04
CA HIS A 71 -19.25 -20.87 -4.71
C HIS A 71 -18.74 -19.42 -4.71
N ALA A 72 -19.56 -18.52 -4.15
CA ALA A 72 -19.26 -17.09 -4.07
C ALA A 72 -19.04 -16.67 -2.61
N GLU A 73 -17.78 -16.53 -2.22
CA GLU A 73 -17.37 -16.03 -0.90
C GLU A 73 -17.41 -14.49 -0.93
N ARG A 74 -18.50 -13.91 -0.40
CA ARG A 74 -18.76 -12.47 -0.45
C ARG A 74 -18.21 -11.78 0.80
N LYS A 75 -17.30 -10.81 0.62
CA LYS A 75 -16.80 -9.90 1.65
C LYS A 75 -17.27 -8.46 1.38
N LYS A 76 -16.98 -7.54 2.30
CA LYS A 76 -17.40 -6.13 2.26
C LYS A 76 -17.06 -5.42 0.94
N GLU A 77 -15.86 -5.64 0.40
CA GLU A 77 -15.39 -4.99 -0.84
C GLU A 77 -15.19 -5.96 -2.01
N ASN A 78 -15.00 -7.25 -1.74
CA ASN A 78 -14.56 -8.22 -2.74
C ASN A 78 -15.38 -9.52 -2.68
N THR A 79 -15.64 -10.10 -3.85
CA THR A 79 -16.18 -11.46 -3.99
C THR A 79 -15.09 -12.38 -4.52
N TYR A 80 -14.81 -13.45 -3.77
CA TYR A 80 -13.90 -14.51 -4.17
C TYR A 80 -14.70 -15.67 -4.76
N TRP A 81 -14.21 -16.20 -5.87
CA TRP A 81 -14.92 -17.18 -6.68
C TRP A 81 -14.19 -18.51 -6.63
N TYR A 82 -14.93 -19.55 -6.23
CA TYR A 82 -14.44 -20.91 -6.11
C TYR A 82 -15.34 -21.85 -6.90
N LEU A 83 -14.78 -22.99 -7.28
CA LEU A 83 -15.51 -24.14 -7.79
C LEU A 83 -15.45 -25.21 -6.72
N VAL A 84 -16.58 -25.80 -6.41
CA VAL A 84 -16.74 -26.83 -5.39
C VAL A 84 -17.30 -28.07 -6.07
N ARG A 85 -16.71 -29.22 -5.75
CA ARG A 85 -17.18 -30.51 -6.22
C ARG A 85 -18.61 -30.75 -5.74
N GLU A 86 -19.39 -31.43 -6.57
CA GLU A 86 -20.72 -31.90 -6.18
C GLU A 86 -20.68 -32.74 -4.90
N GLY A 87 -21.57 -32.44 -3.95
CA GLY A 87 -21.65 -33.10 -2.65
C GLY A 87 -20.57 -32.68 -1.64
N LYS A 88 -19.71 -31.72 -1.97
CA LYS A 88 -18.72 -31.13 -1.04
C LYS A 88 -19.09 -29.70 -0.68
N GLU A 89 -18.54 -29.24 0.45
CA GLU A 89 -18.68 -27.86 0.91
C GLU A 89 -17.36 -27.11 0.77
N TYR A 90 -17.45 -25.81 0.51
CA TYR A 90 -16.28 -24.94 0.51
C TYR A 90 -15.77 -24.73 1.94
N THR A 91 -14.48 -24.97 2.15
CA THR A 91 -13.79 -24.71 3.41
C THR A 91 -12.69 -23.67 3.21
N PRO A 92 -12.75 -22.49 3.86
CA PRO A 92 -11.69 -21.50 3.75
C PRO A 92 -10.36 -22.05 4.29
N LYS A 93 -9.33 -22.16 3.42
CA LYS A 93 -7.97 -22.54 3.82
C LYS A 93 -7.15 -21.38 4.37
N GLU A 94 -7.50 -20.14 4.02
CA GLU A 94 -6.75 -18.94 4.38
C GLU A 94 -7.66 -17.94 5.10
N VAL A 95 -7.16 -17.37 6.19
CA VAL A 95 -7.78 -16.21 6.84
C VAL A 95 -7.60 -15.02 5.89
N ILE A 96 -8.68 -14.61 5.23
CA ILE A 96 -8.66 -13.41 4.40
C ILE A 96 -8.65 -12.21 5.35
N PRO A 97 -7.65 -11.31 5.27
CA PRO A 97 -7.57 -10.15 6.16
C PRO A 97 -8.78 -9.23 5.98
N GLU A 98 -9.29 -8.68 7.09
CA GLU A 98 -10.49 -7.84 7.10
C GLU A 98 -10.35 -6.57 6.26
N ILE A 99 -9.13 -6.04 6.17
CA ILE A 99 -8.80 -4.86 5.39
C ILE A 99 -7.81 -5.18 4.27
N SER A 100 -7.95 -4.46 3.15
CA SER A 100 -7.05 -4.61 2.02
C SER A 100 -5.63 -4.18 2.38
N LYS A 101 -4.61 -4.74 1.70
CA LYS A 101 -3.21 -4.30 1.87
C LYS A 101 -3.03 -2.79 1.66
N LYS A 102 -3.85 -2.19 0.78
CA LYS A 102 -3.84 -0.74 0.54
C LYS A 102 -4.38 0.02 1.75
N ALA A 103 -5.49 -0.44 2.34
CA ALA A 103 -6.07 0.18 3.53
C ALA A 103 -5.14 0.02 4.73
N GLN A 104 -4.54 -1.17 4.92
CA GLN A 104 -3.51 -1.39 5.93
C GLN A 104 -2.34 -0.44 5.75
N HIS A 105 -1.82 -0.29 4.53
CA HIS A 105 -0.71 0.63 4.27
C HIS A 105 -1.06 2.10 4.59
N ILE A 106 -2.29 2.54 4.31
CA ILE A 106 -2.75 3.89 4.69
C ILE A 106 -2.79 4.03 6.21
N LEU A 107 -3.26 3.00 6.91
CA LEU A 107 -3.28 2.97 8.37
C LEU A 107 -1.86 2.98 8.96
N ASP A 108 -0.94 2.20 8.38
CA ASP A 108 0.46 2.15 8.79
C ASP A 108 1.15 3.51 8.60
N ILE A 109 0.86 4.20 7.49
CA ILE A 109 1.32 5.58 7.28
C ILE A 109 0.74 6.47 8.38
N LYS A 110 -0.57 6.48 8.58
CA LYS A 110 -1.23 7.35 9.57
C LYS A 110 -0.70 7.11 11.00
N ASN A 111 -0.38 5.85 11.31
CA ASN A 111 0.12 5.45 12.61
C ASN A 111 1.65 5.42 12.68
N SER A 112 2.37 5.98 11.70
CA SER A 112 3.83 6.05 11.75
C SER A 112 4.29 6.97 12.87
N ASP A 113 5.52 6.75 13.36
CA ASP A 113 6.11 7.61 14.40
C ASP A 113 6.34 9.03 13.89
N GLU A 114 6.65 9.19 12.60
CA GLU A 114 6.71 10.49 11.92
C GLU A 114 5.36 11.23 12.01
N ASN A 115 4.24 10.57 11.67
CA ASN A 115 2.93 11.23 11.74
C ASN A 115 2.52 11.52 13.18
N TYR A 116 2.83 10.64 14.13
CA TYR A 116 2.58 10.89 15.56
C TYR A 116 3.31 12.16 16.04
N LEU A 117 4.62 12.28 15.81
CA LEU A 117 5.38 13.47 16.23
C LEU A 117 4.91 14.73 15.50
N LEU A 118 4.57 14.60 14.22
CA LEU A 118 4.01 15.71 13.46
C LEU A 118 2.63 16.15 13.96
N ASP A 119 1.80 15.23 14.47
CA ASP A 119 0.52 15.57 15.09
C ASP A 119 0.75 16.38 16.39
N VAL A 120 1.77 16.03 17.19
CA VAL A 120 2.19 16.82 18.36
C VAL A 120 2.70 18.20 17.94
N CYS A 121 3.52 18.29 16.87
CA CYS A 121 3.95 19.57 16.31
C CYS A 121 2.77 20.45 15.86
N ASP A 122 1.73 19.86 15.25
CA ASP A 122 0.54 20.62 14.85
C ASP A 122 -0.17 21.25 16.05
N GLU A 123 -0.29 20.50 17.15
CA GLU A 123 -0.90 20.98 18.39
C GLU A 123 -0.09 22.12 19.00
N LEU A 124 1.24 21.96 19.06
CA LEU A 124 2.16 22.99 19.57
C LEU A 124 2.13 24.28 18.74
N LEU A 125 2.09 24.16 17.42
CA LEU A 125 2.08 25.30 16.49
C LEU A 125 0.67 25.85 16.24
N ALA A 126 -0.37 25.28 16.88
CA ALA A 126 -1.78 25.60 16.66
C ALA A 126 -2.19 25.61 15.17
N GLN A 127 -1.53 24.80 14.34
CA GLN A 127 -1.69 24.80 12.89
C GLN A 127 -1.52 23.39 12.33
N LYS A 128 -2.40 22.98 11.41
CA LYS A 128 -2.21 21.72 10.66
C LYS A 128 -1.20 21.89 9.54
N ALA A 129 -0.19 21.02 9.48
CA ALA A 129 0.75 21.01 8.37
C ALA A 129 0.19 20.32 7.13
N SER A 130 0.69 20.72 5.95
CA SER A 130 0.58 19.90 4.75
C SER A 130 1.57 18.74 4.83
N ARG A 131 1.06 17.52 5.08
CA ARG A 131 1.85 16.29 5.15
C ARG A 131 2.35 15.86 3.77
N LYS A 132 3.57 15.32 3.69
CA LYS A 132 4.20 14.86 2.43
C LYS A 132 4.09 15.92 1.32
N HIS A 133 4.26 17.19 1.70
CA HIS A 133 4.09 18.33 0.81
C HIS A 133 5.09 18.27 -0.34
N THR A 134 4.65 18.57 -1.56
CA THR A 134 5.55 18.63 -2.71
C THR A 134 5.48 20.01 -3.35
N PHE A 135 6.64 20.58 -3.63
CA PHE A 135 6.74 21.76 -4.49
C PHE A 135 6.96 21.31 -5.94
N ASP A 136 6.36 22.03 -6.90
CA ASP A 136 6.52 21.73 -8.33
C ASP A 136 7.99 21.82 -8.78
N THR A 137 8.77 22.68 -8.14
CA THR A 137 10.20 22.87 -8.40
C THR A 137 11.10 21.84 -7.72
N LEU A 138 10.57 21.03 -6.80
CA LEU A 138 11.34 20.06 -6.01
C LEU A 138 11.10 18.64 -6.55
N VAL A 139 11.97 18.24 -7.47
CA VAL A 139 11.87 16.96 -8.19
C VAL A 139 13.19 16.19 -8.12
N GLY A 140 13.10 14.87 -8.07
CA GLY A 140 14.24 13.97 -8.09
C GLY A 140 14.82 13.75 -9.49
N ASN A 141 15.64 12.71 -9.61
CA ASN A 141 16.32 12.37 -10.86
C ASN A 141 15.35 11.93 -11.97
N LEU A 142 15.81 12.06 -13.22
CA LEU A 142 15.11 11.53 -14.38
C LEU A 142 14.91 10.02 -14.23
N HIS A 143 13.69 9.55 -14.51
CA HIS A 143 13.39 8.13 -14.54
C HIS A 143 14.16 7.43 -15.65
N LYS A 144 14.40 6.11 -15.51
CA LYS A 144 15.19 5.29 -16.47
C LYS A 144 14.74 5.40 -17.94
N ARG A 145 13.49 5.80 -18.19
CA ARG A 145 12.93 5.96 -19.54
C ARG A 145 12.91 7.42 -20.03
N GLY A 146 13.49 8.35 -19.28
CA GLY A 146 13.59 9.78 -19.60
C GLY A 146 12.28 10.57 -19.59
N LYS A 147 11.13 9.92 -19.36
CA LYS A 147 9.79 10.52 -19.53
C LYS A 147 9.27 11.31 -18.32
N GLY A 148 9.99 11.35 -17.21
CA GLY A 148 9.48 12.01 -16.00
C GLY A 148 10.47 12.08 -14.86
N ARG A 149 10.06 12.81 -13.83
CA ARG A 149 10.71 12.94 -12.53
C ARG A 149 9.65 12.80 -11.45
N THR A 150 10.05 12.27 -10.30
CA THR A 150 9.16 12.19 -9.12
C THR A 150 9.33 13.47 -8.32
N LYS A 151 8.23 14.11 -7.88
CA LYS A 151 8.31 15.19 -6.90
C LYS A 151 8.82 14.64 -5.57
N LEU A 152 9.73 15.35 -4.90
CA LEU A 152 10.25 14.91 -3.61
C LEU A 152 9.34 15.45 -2.50
N PRO A 153 8.70 14.59 -1.70
CA PRO A 153 7.85 15.03 -0.61
C PRO A 153 8.69 15.52 0.58
N LEU A 154 8.21 16.58 1.21
CA LEU A 154 8.65 17.08 2.50
C LEU A 154 7.74 16.52 3.59
N ASP A 155 8.25 16.10 4.74
CA ASP A 155 7.41 15.45 5.76
C ASP A 155 6.24 16.34 6.22
N ALA A 156 6.53 17.61 6.56
CA ALA A 156 5.50 18.60 6.88
C ALA A 156 5.87 20.01 6.43
N TYR A 157 4.88 20.72 5.88
CA TYR A 157 4.96 22.15 5.60
C TYR A 157 3.87 22.93 6.32
N TYR A 158 4.28 23.80 7.23
CA TYR A 158 3.43 24.76 7.94
C TYR A 158 3.41 26.07 7.17
N LYS A 159 2.28 26.34 6.50
CA LYS A 159 2.15 27.46 5.57
C LYS A 159 2.26 28.81 6.26
N ASP A 160 1.61 28.99 7.41
CA ASP A 160 1.50 30.30 8.05
C ASP A 160 2.83 30.70 8.68
N SER A 161 3.50 29.77 9.36
CA SER A 161 4.84 29.95 9.92
C SER A 161 5.97 29.85 8.88
N LYS A 162 5.66 29.54 7.61
CA LYS A 162 6.64 29.27 6.53
C LYS A 162 7.74 28.29 6.98
N LEU A 163 7.35 27.25 7.71
CA LEU A 163 8.24 26.27 8.32
C LEU A 163 8.08 24.91 7.63
N VAL A 164 9.21 24.28 7.32
CA VAL A 164 9.28 22.88 6.90
C VAL A 164 9.99 22.09 7.98
N ILE A 165 9.39 20.96 8.38
CA ILE A 165 9.97 19.99 9.30
C ILE A 165 10.20 18.69 8.54
N GLU A 166 11.39 18.11 8.68
CA GLU A 166 11.75 16.77 8.22
C GLU A 166 12.30 15.95 9.40
N PHE A 167 11.89 14.70 9.51
CA PHE A 167 12.45 13.77 10.49
C PHE A 167 13.49 12.86 9.84
N PHE A 168 14.51 12.50 10.62
CA PHE A 168 15.51 11.54 10.16
C PHE A 168 15.98 10.64 11.30
N GLN A 169 16.39 9.43 10.94
CA GLN A 169 17.11 8.55 11.85
C GLN A 169 18.61 8.77 11.70
N LYS A 170 19.36 8.53 12.78
CA LYS A 170 20.81 8.55 12.74
C LYS A 170 21.32 7.56 11.69
N GLU A 171 22.23 8.02 10.84
CA GLU A 171 22.87 7.15 9.85
C GLU A 171 23.77 6.14 10.56
N LYS A 172 23.78 4.91 10.03
CA LYS A 172 24.84 3.95 10.32
C LYS A 172 26.16 4.46 9.74
N ASN A 173 27.29 4.05 10.32
CA ASN A 173 28.61 4.39 9.76
C ASN A 173 28.70 3.85 8.33
N PHE A 174 29.20 4.67 7.41
CA PHE A 174 29.17 4.37 5.98
C PHE A 174 30.05 3.17 5.61
N GLU A 175 31.16 3.00 6.33
CA GLU A 175 32.15 1.94 6.15
C GLU A 175 31.60 0.56 6.53
N ASP A 176 30.60 0.51 7.42
CA ASP A 176 29.98 -0.74 7.90
C ASP A 176 28.87 -1.25 6.97
N LEU A 177 28.59 -0.53 5.88
CA LEU A 177 27.46 -0.80 4.97
C LEU A 177 27.89 -1.57 3.72
N ASP A 178 26.99 -2.41 3.22
CA ASP A 178 27.17 -3.02 1.90
C ASP A 178 27.05 -1.98 0.76
N GLU A 179 27.50 -2.33 -0.46
CA GLU A 179 27.47 -1.41 -1.61
C GLU A 179 26.06 -0.85 -1.92
N LYS A 180 25.01 -1.64 -1.70
CA LYS A 180 23.62 -1.23 -1.95
C LYS A 180 23.16 -0.25 -0.88
N GLU A 181 23.50 -0.50 0.37
CA GLU A 181 23.23 0.38 1.50
C GLU A 181 23.99 1.70 1.37
N GLN A 182 25.27 1.67 0.97
CA GLN A 182 26.06 2.86 0.69
C GLN A 182 25.45 3.71 -0.43
N ALA A 183 25.03 3.07 -1.54
CA ALA A 183 24.34 3.76 -2.62
C ALA A 183 23.02 4.40 -2.13
N ARG A 184 22.28 3.71 -1.25
CA ARG A 184 21.04 4.24 -0.66
C ARG A 184 21.31 5.45 0.24
N VAL A 185 22.31 5.38 1.12
CA VAL A 185 22.70 6.51 2.00
C VAL A 185 23.13 7.71 1.18
N THR A 186 23.97 7.50 0.15
CA THR A 186 24.40 8.57 -0.77
C THR A 186 23.21 9.23 -1.46
N GLN A 187 22.25 8.43 -1.91
CA GLN A 187 21.02 8.94 -2.54
C GLN A 187 20.15 9.74 -1.55
N ILE A 188 20.03 9.30 -0.30
CA ILE A 188 19.29 10.02 0.74
C ILE A 188 19.94 11.38 1.00
N LYS A 189 21.27 11.43 1.21
CA LYS A 189 22.01 12.68 1.40
C LYS A 189 21.81 13.67 0.25
N TYR A 190 21.89 13.18 -0.98
CA TYR A 190 21.67 14.00 -2.18
C TYR A 190 20.26 14.61 -2.19
N TYR A 191 19.22 13.82 -1.92
CA TYR A 191 17.85 14.33 -1.91
C TYR A 191 17.55 15.24 -0.73
N ASP A 192 18.14 14.98 0.44
CA ASP A 192 18.00 15.84 1.62
C ASP A 192 18.57 17.24 1.37
N GLU A 193 19.73 17.36 0.71
CA GLU A 193 20.27 18.67 0.34
C GLU A 193 19.38 19.38 -0.71
N LEU A 194 18.88 18.66 -1.73
CA LEU A 194 17.94 19.24 -2.69
C LEU A 194 16.66 19.77 -2.03
N LYS A 195 16.11 19.03 -1.06
CA LYS A 195 14.95 19.46 -0.27
C LYS A 195 15.27 20.73 0.50
N LYS A 196 16.37 20.75 1.24
CA LYS A 196 16.82 21.91 2.01
C LYS A 196 17.01 23.14 1.13
N GLU A 197 17.74 23.03 0.03
CA GLU A 197 17.95 24.12 -0.92
C GLU A 197 16.62 24.64 -1.49
N ALA A 198 15.70 23.75 -1.88
CA ALA A 198 14.40 24.15 -2.42
C ALA A 198 13.54 24.92 -1.41
N VAL A 199 13.64 24.59 -0.12
CA VAL A 199 12.95 25.29 0.97
C VAL A 199 13.61 26.65 1.22
N LEU A 200 14.94 26.69 1.34
CA LEU A 200 15.69 27.93 1.60
C LEU A 200 15.56 28.94 0.45
N ASN A 201 15.53 28.47 -0.80
CA ASN A 201 15.31 29.33 -1.98
C ASN A 201 13.95 30.02 -1.98
N LYS A 202 12.95 29.45 -1.30
CA LYS A 202 11.64 30.08 -1.07
C LYS A 202 11.61 31.02 0.14
N ARG A 203 12.75 31.21 0.81
CA ARG A 203 12.90 31.96 2.07
C ARG A 203 12.03 31.38 3.19
N PHE A 204 11.82 30.08 3.18
CA PHE A 204 11.15 29.35 4.24
C PHE A 204 12.18 28.84 5.25
N ARG A 205 11.74 28.56 6.47
CA ARG A 205 12.55 27.93 7.51
C ARG A 205 12.58 26.42 7.27
N TYR A 206 13.76 25.82 7.42
CA TYR A 206 13.97 24.38 7.27
C TYR A 206 14.54 23.81 8.57
N MET A 207 13.82 22.86 9.17
CA MET A 207 14.22 22.20 10.41
C MET A 207 14.27 20.69 10.18
N LYS A 208 15.39 20.08 10.58
CA LYS A 208 15.60 18.64 10.50
C LYS A 208 15.72 18.08 11.92
N ILE A 209 14.80 17.21 12.32
CA ILE A 209 14.69 16.68 13.69
C ILE A 209 15.11 15.22 13.71
N ASN A 210 16.03 14.87 14.62
CA ASN A 210 16.52 13.50 14.72
C ASN A 210 15.62 12.68 15.66
N PHE A 211 15.16 11.50 15.21
CA PHE A 211 14.42 10.58 16.08
C PHE A 211 15.20 10.19 17.34
N ALA A 212 16.54 10.20 17.29
CA ALA A 212 17.38 9.92 18.46
C ALA A 212 17.28 10.98 19.58
N GLN A 213 16.59 12.10 19.35
CA GLN A 213 16.27 13.08 20.40
C GLN A 213 15.05 12.66 21.24
N PHE A 214 14.33 11.63 20.82
CA PHE A 214 13.20 11.05 21.51
C PHE A 214 13.55 9.68 22.07
N GLU A 215 12.71 9.18 22.97
CA GLU A 215 12.87 7.85 23.53
C GLU A 215 12.55 6.80 22.45
N CYS A 216 13.53 5.95 22.13
CA CYS A 216 13.39 4.89 21.14
C CYS A 216 13.73 3.53 21.77
N ASP A 217 13.10 2.47 21.27
CA ASP A 217 13.45 1.10 21.60
C ASP A 217 14.76 0.67 20.95
N GLU A 218 15.21 -0.55 21.25
CA GLU A 218 16.43 -1.15 20.70
C GLU A 218 16.43 -1.27 19.17
N ASN A 219 15.25 -1.24 18.53
CA ASN A 219 15.09 -1.29 17.09
C ASN A 219 15.00 0.11 16.45
N GLY A 220 15.15 1.17 17.26
CA GLY A 220 15.07 2.56 16.81
C GLY A 220 13.64 3.03 16.54
N LYS A 221 12.63 2.35 17.09
CA LYS A 221 11.22 2.76 17.01
C LYS A 221 10.86 3.63 18.20
N LEU A 222 10.04 4.65 17.98
CA LEU A 222 9.65 5.59 19.03
C LEU A 222 8.84 4.91 20.15
N ILE A 223 9.27 5.09 21.40
CA ILE A 223 8.50 4.78 22.61
C ILE A 223 7.68 6.03 22.92
N ARG A 224 6.41 6.02 22.51
CA ARG A 224 5.55 7.22 22.58
C ARG A 224 5.25 7.60 24.02
N ASN A 225 5.66 8.82 24.39
CA ASN A 225 5.33 9.45 25.65
C ASN A 225 5.01 10.91 25.36
N THR A 226 3.72 11.21 25.18
CA THR A 226 3.26 12.52 24.72
C THR A 226 3.77 13.67 25.59
N GLU A 227 3.89 13.51 26.90
CA GLU A 227 4.41 14.56 27.79
C GLU A 227 5.90 14.86 27.52
N ASN A 228 6.72 13.80 27.44
CA ASN A 228 8.15 13.93 27.13
C ASN A 228 8.36 14.42 25.69
N ASP A 229 7.69 13.82 24.72
CA ASP A 229 7.77 14.17 23.30
C ASP A 229 7.38 15.65 23.08
N THR A 230 6.33 16.10 23.76
CA THR A 230 5.90 17.50 23.75
C THR A 230 6.98 18.42 24.32
N THR A 231 7.63 18.03 25.41
CA THR A 231 8.70 18.83 26.03
C THR A 231 9.88 18.99 25.08
N VAL A 232 10.34 17.87 24.51
CA VAL A 232 11.43 17.84 23.51
C VAL A 232 11.09 18.72 22.30
N LEU A 233 9.88 18.58 21.76
CA LEU A 233 9.44 19.38 20.60
C LEU A 233 9.25 20.86 20.93
N LYS A 234 8.77 21.21 22.14
CA LYS A 234 8.66 22.62 22.58
C LYS A 234 10.01 23.31 22.58
N GLU A 235 11.05 22.64 23.08
CA GLU A 235 12.41 23.21 23.07
C GLU A 235 12.93 23.43 21.66
N MET A 236 12.68 22.49 20.74
CA MET A 236 13.11 22.61 19.33
C MET A 236 12.34 23.70 18.57
N LEU A 237 11.04 23.81 18.83
CA LEU A 237 10.14 24.70 18.11
C LEU A 237 9.98 26.06 18.79
N LYS A 238 10.72 26.36 19.87
CA LYS A 238 10.57 27.57 20.68
C LYS A 238 10.49 28.88 19.87
N ASP A 239 11.25 29.00 18.78
CA ASP A 239 11.30 30.20 17.93
C ASP A 239 10.04 30.37 17.06
N PHE A 240 9.16 29.37 17.04
CA PHE A 240 7.93 29.28 16.25
C PHE A 240 6.67 29.21 17.12
N LEU A 241 6.83 29.08 18.43
CA LEU A 241 5.71 29.14 19.36
C LEU A 241 5.35 30.60 19.58
N GLU A 242 4.05 30.89 19.64
CA GLU A 242 3.59 32.19 20.10
C GLU A 242 3.99 32.35 21.58
N ASN A 243 4.55 33.51 21.94
CA ASN A 243 4.81 33.87 23.34
C ASN A 243 3.50 34.01 24.12
#